data_AF-A0A442WG97-F1
#
_entry.id   AF-A0A442WG97-F1
#
_cell.length_a   1.000
_cell.length_b   1.000
_cell.length_c   1.000
_cell.angle_alpha   90.00
_cell.angle_beta   90.00
_cell.angle_gamma   90.00
#
_symmetry.space_group_name_H-M   'P 1'
#
loop_
_entity.id
_entity.type
_entity.pdbx_description
1 polymer ?
#
loop_
_entity_poly.entity_id
_entity_poly.type
_entity_poly.pdbx_seq_one_letter_code
_entity_poly.pdbx_strand_id
1 'polypeptide(L)'
;MAEEQQKHRLMQAIREAGYETPTDAWRANKHKLGIGQDLIISNTNGNRKISVKTAEKYARVFGHSPGWYLYGDKGESATTSGASNPAPDMVSQLAEVFADLVKAPPETQSRALKLLHKTVYGQVGGRSREMSTKQSS
;
A
#
# COMPACT_ATOMS: atom_id res chain seq x y z
N MET A 1 4.47 22.30 -20.33
CA MET A 1 4.35 20.86 -20.68
C MET A 1 4.37 19.93 -19.46
N ALA A 2 5.37 20.00 -18.57
CA ALA A 2 5.45 19.04 -17.43
C ALA A 2 4.33 19.22 -16.38
N GLU A 3 3.91 20.46 -16.10
CA GLU A 3 2.88 20.79 -15.09
C GLU A 3 1.49 20.29 -15.48
N GLU A 4 1.15 20.35 -16.77
CA GLU A 4 -0.12 19.83 -17.28
C GLU A 4 -0.21 18.31 -17.17
N GLN A 5 0.91 17.61 -17.19
CA GLN A 5 0.92 16.17 -17.01
C GLN A 5 0.79 15.80 -15.52
N GLN A 6 1.36 16.61 -14.62
CA GLN A 6 1.21 16.42 -13.17
C GLN A 6 -0.24 16.60 -12.71
N LYS A 7 -0.93 17.64 -13.23
CA LYS A 7 -2.34 17.91 -12.90
C LYS A 7 -3.25 16.75 -13.31
N HIS A 8 -3.05 16.21 -14.52
CA HIS A 8 -3.84 15.09 -15.05
C HIS A 8 -3.62 13.81 -14.25
N ARG A 9 -2.38 13.52 -13.84
CA ARG A 9 -2.06 12.36 -12.99
C ARG A 9 -2.69 12.45 -11.60
N LEU A 10 -2.66 13.62 -10.97
CA LEU A 10 -3.30 13.80 -9.66
C LEU A 10 -4.82 13.63 -9.76
N MET A 11 -5.46 14.21 -10.79
CA MET A 11 -6.88 14.03 -11.04
C MET A 11 -7.25 12.56 -11.34
N GLN A 12 -6.40 11.85 -12.07
CA GLN A 12 -6.56 10.43 -12.33
C GLN A 12 -6.53 9.62 -11.03
N ALA A 13 -5.52 9.83 -10.18
CA ALA A 13 -5.42 9.14 -8.89
C ALA A 13 -6.62 9.39 -7.97
N ILE A 14 -7.16 10.61 -7.99
CA ILE A 14 -8.36 10.99 -7.23
C ILE A 14 -9.58 10.21 -7.70
N ARG A 15 -9.77 10.09 -9.03
CA ARG A 15 -10.88 9.33 -9.62
C ARG A 15 -10.75 7.83 -9.37
N GLU A 16 -9.55 7.28 -9.49
CA GLU A 16 -9.27 5.86 -9.19
C GLU A 16 -9.51 5.52 -7.71
N ALA A 17 -9.25 6.48 -6.81
CA ALA A 17 -9.57 6.35 -5.40
C ALA A 17 -11.09 6.50 -5.10
N GLY A 18 -11.92 6.72 -6.12
CA GLY A 18 -13.38 6.77 -6.00
C GLY A 18 -13.96 8.14 -5.65
N TYR A 19 -13.19 9.22 -5.77
CA TYR A 19 -13.66 10.58 -5.48
C TYR A 19 -14.02 11.33 -6.77
N GLU A 20 -15.17 12.00 -6.78
CA GLU A 20 -15.59 12.82 -7.93
C GLU A 20 -14.82 14.14 -8.03
N THR A 21 -14.50 14.75 -6.88
CA THR A 21 -13.87 16.07 -6.82
C THR A 21 -12.63 16.09 -5.93
N PRO A 22 -11.63 16.93 -6.23
CA PRO A 22 -10.44 17.06 -5.39
C PRO A 22 -10.75 17.58 -3.98
N THR A 23 -11.80 18.37 -3.84
CA THR A 23 -12.30 18.83 -2.54
C THR A 23 -12.83 17.67 -1.71
N ASP A 24 -13.54 16.73 -2.33
CA ASP A 24 -14.06 15.55 -1.65
C ASP A 24 -12.93 14.60 -1.20
N ALA A 25 -11.97 14.34 -2.11
CA ALA A 25 -10.77 13.58 -1.78
C ALA A 25 -9.98 14.19 -0.60
N TRP A 26 -9.91 15.52 -0.54
CA TRP A 26 -9.30 16.22 0.59
C TRP A 26 -10.09 16.05 1.88
N ARG A 27 -11.42 16.23 1.84
CA ARG A 27 -12.27 16.07 3.03
C ARG A 27 -12.14 14.67 3.61
N ALA A 28 -12.19 13.64 2.77
CA ALA A 28 -12.06 12.24 3.19
C ALA A 28 -10.67 11.91 3.75
N ASN A 29 -9.61 12.56 3.25
CA ASN A 29 -8.23 12.21 3.60
C ASN A 29 -7.48 13.29 4.37
N LYS A 30 -8.16 14.33 4.88
CA LYS A 30 -7.56 15.50 5.54
C LYS A 30 -6.54 15.12 6.61
N HIS A 31 -6.90 14.15 7.47
CA HIS A 31 -6.07 13.67 8.57
C HIS A 31 -4.83 12.89 8.10
N LYS A 32 -4.92 12.18 6.97
CA LYS A 32 -3.83 11.36 6.41
C LYS A 32 -2.87 12.18 5.54
N LEU A 33 -3.42 13.12 4.78
CA LEU A 33 -2.68 14.00 3.87
C LEU A 33 -1.89 15.08 4.61
N GLY A 34 -2.47 15.68 5.65
CA GLY A 34 -1.82 16.77 6.38
C GLY A 34 -1.41 17.94 5.47
N ILE A 35 -2.25 18.29 4.49
CA ILE A 35 -2.10 19.46 3.60
C ILE A 35 -3.38 20.28 3.59
N GLY A 36 -3.27 21.57 3.24
CA GLY A 36 -4.43 22.44 3.08
C GLY A 36 -5.24 22.11 1.82
N GLN A 37 -6.54 22.43 1.87
CA GLN A 37 -7.46 22.27 0.74
C GLN A 37 -6.99 23.08 -0.48
N ASP A 38 -6.51 24.30 -0.25
CA ASP A 38 -6.03 25.18 -1.32
C ASP A 38 -4.83 24.59 -2.06
N LEU A 39 -4.01 23.78 -1.37
CA LEU A 39 -2.84 23.15 -1.96
C LEU A 39 -3.24 22.06 -2.97
N ILE A 40 -4.17 21.16 -2.60
CA ILE A 40 -4.62 20.11 -3.52
C ILE A 40 -5.34 20.72 -4.73
N ILE A 41 -6.18 21.74 -4.52
CA ILE A 41 -6.88 22.44 -5.61
C ILE A 41 -5.88 23.14 -6.54
N SER A 42 -4.89 23.82 -5.98
CA SER A 42 -3.84 24.47 -6.79
C SER A 42 -3.05 23.46 -7.61
N ASN A 43 -2.75 22.29 -7.05
CA ASN A 43 -2.01 21.23 -7.73
C ASN A 43 -2.86 20.54 -8.82
N THR A 44 -4.16 20.32 -8.59
CA THR A 44 -5.07 19.74 -9.60
C THR A 44 -5.41 20.71 -10.72
N ASN A 45 -5.39 22.01 -10.44
CA ASN A 45 -5.58 23.05 -11.46
C ASN A 45 -4.28 23.33 -12.24
N GLY A 46 -3.13 22.77 -11.81
CA GLY A 46 -1.82 23.03 -12.41
C GLY A 46 -1.26 24.42 -12.08
N ASN A 47 -1.85 25.12 -11.12
CA ASN A 47 -1.43 26.47 -10.70
C ASN A 47 -0.14 26.43 -9.88
N ARG A 48 0.21 25.27 -9.32
CA ARG A 48 1.43 25.02 -8.55
C ARG A 48 2.04 23.67 -8.94
N LYS A 49 3.37 23.61 -8.96
CA LYS A 49 4.12 22.36 -9.12
C LYS A 49 3.96 21.50 -7.87
N ILE A 50 3.81 20.19 -8.07
CA ILE A 50 3.78 19.22 -6.98
C ILE A 50 5.22 19.06 -6.46
N SER A 51 5.44 19.33 -5.18
CA SER A 51 6.74 19.07 -4.54
C SER A 51 6.90 17.58 -4.23
N VAL A 52 8.14 17.11 -4.10
CA VAL A 52 8.45 15.71 -3.72
C VAL A 52 7.74 15.32 -2.41
N LYS A 53 7.79 16.19 -1.39
CA LYS A 53 7.11 15.96 -0.10
C LYS A 53 5.60 15.85 -0.24
N THR A 54 5.00 16.59 -1.18
CA THR A 54 3.57 16.52 -1.44
C THR A 54 3.21 15.25 -2.20
N ALA A 55 4.04 14.85 -3.17
CA ALA A 55 3.89 13.60 -3.90
C ALA A 55 3.93 12.38 -2.97
N GLU A 56 4.81 12.37 -1.96
CA GLU A 56 4.84 11.33 -0.93
C GLU A 56 3.54 11.25 -0.12
N LYS A 57 2.94 12.40 0.20
CA LYS A 57 1.66 12.45 0.92
C LYS A 57 0.52 11.91 0.04
N TYR A 58 0.51 12.26 -1.24
CA TYR A 58 -0.45 11.72 -2.21
C TYR A 58 -0.28 10.21 -2.37
N ALA A 59 0.97 9.74 -2.46
CA ALA A 59 1.29 8.32 -2.56
C ALA A 59 0.71 7.50 -1.40
N ARG A 60 0.86 7.98 -0.16
CA ARG A 60 0.32 7.31 1.04
C ARG A 60 -1.20 7.22 1.06
N VAL A 61 -1.89 8.10 0.35
CA VAL A 61 -3.35 8.24 0.42
C VAL A 61 -4.04 7.58 -0.76
N PHE A 62 -3.50 7.78 -1.95
CA PHE A 62 -4.08 7.34 -3.22
C PHE A 62 -3.36 6.13 -3.84
N GLY A 63 -2.25 5.67 -3.23
CA GLY A 63 -1.63 4.38 -3.57
C GLY A 63 -0.64 4.36 -4.73
N HIS A 64 -0.42 5.49 -5.42
CA HIS A 64 0.58 5.60 -6.49
C HIS A 64 1.97 5.96 -5.95
N SER A 65 3.04 5.74 -6.72
CA SER A 65 4.39 6.11 -6.28
C SER A 65 4.61 7.64 -6.32
N PRO A 66 5.47 8.21 -5.46
CA PRO A 66 5.79 9.64 -5.53
C PRO A 66 6.39 10.03 -6.89
N GLY A 67 7.21 9.17 -7.47
CA GLY A 67 7.79 9.34 -8.80
C GLY A 67 6.72 9.39 -9.90
N TRP A 68 5.66 8.59 -9.77
CA TRP A 68 4.54 8.60 -10.71
C TRP A 68 3.84 9.97 -10.74
N TYR A 69 3.59 10.62 -9.60
CA TYR A 69 3.01 11.96 -9.58
C TYR A 69 3.91 13.00 -10.27
N LEU A 70 5.22 12.93 -10.03
CA LEU A 70 6.18 13.93 -10.50
C LEU A 70 6.54 13.77 -11.98
N TYR A 71 6.84 12.55 -12.42
CA TYR A 71 7.45 12.24 -13.71
C TYR A 71 6.60 11.30 -14.59
N GLY A 72 5.54 10.70 -14.04
CA GLY A 72 4.76 9.66 -14.70
C GLY A 72 5.52 8.33 -14.80
N ASP A 73 5.03 7.42 -15.64
CA ASP A 73 5.61 6.08 -15.84
C ASP A 73 7.04 6.06 -16.39
N LYS A 74 7.56 7.23 -16.80
CA LYS A 74 8.96 7.39 -17.23
C LYS A 74 9.94 7.56 -16.06
N GLY A 75 9.45 7.66 -14.83
CA GLY A 75 10.27 7.69 -13.61
C GLY A 75 10.67 6.29 -13.18
N GLU A 76 11.59 5.69 -13.92
CA GLU A 76 12.19 4.39 -13.63
C GLU A 76 12.77 4.37 -12.20
N SER A 77 12.36 3.36 -11.42
CA SER A 77 13.06 2.84 -10.24
C SER A 77 13.40 3.82 -9.10
N ALA A 78 12.40 4.16 -8.28
CA ALA A 78 12.64 4.56 -6.89
C ALA A 78 11.83 3.70 -5.93
N THR A 79 12.43 2.55 -5.63
CA THR A 79 12.27 1.68 -4.47
C THR A 79 11.48 2.30 -3.31
N THR A 80 10.22 1.94 -3.17
CA THR A 80 9.58 1.79 -1.85
C THR A 80 8.51 0.70 -1.96
N SER A 81 8.84 -0.44 -1.36
CA SER A 81 7.98 -1.59 -1.13
C SER A 81 6.60 -1.20 -0.61
N GLY A 82 5.55 -1.84 -1.12
CA GLY A 82 4.27 -1.88 -0.39
C GLY A 82 2.97 -1.79 -1.17
N ALA A 83 2.94 -2.05 -2.48
CA ALA A 83 1.72 -2.45 -3.20
C ALA A 83 2.12 -2.86 -4.62
N SER A 84 2.81 -4.00 -4.77
CA SER A 84 2.74 -4.68 -6.06
C SER A 84 1.29 -5.12 -6.19
N ASN A 85 0.56 -4.56 -7.15
CA ASN A 85 -0.54 -5.28 -7.74
C ASN A 85 0.08 -6.63 -8.13
N PRO A 86 -0.25 -7.75 -7.47
CA PRO A 86 0.34 -9.03 -7.82
C PRO A 86 0.15 -9.18 -9.32
N ALA A 87 1.23 -9.49 -10.03
CA ALA A 87 1.12 -9.82 -11.45
C ALA A 87 -0.08 -10.76 -11.60
N PRO A 88 -0.99 -10.56 -12.57
CA PRO A 88 -2.22 -11.33 -12.66
C PRO A 88 -1.97 -12.85 -12.58
N ASP A 89 -0.80 -13.28 -13.05
CA ASP A 89 -0.26 -14.63 -12.91
C ASP A 89 -0.13 -15.12 -11.45
N MET A 90 0.41 -14.32 -10.54
CA MET A 90 0.51 -14.67 -9.11
C MET A 90 -0.85 -14.69 -8.41
N VAL A 91 -1.81 -13.86 -8.81
CA VAL A 91 -3.18 -13.89 -8.26
C VAL A 91 -3.88 -15.19 -8.61
N SER A 92 -3.78 -15.60 -9.88
CA SER A 92 -4.38 -16.84 -10.36
C SER A 92 -3.77 -18.06 -9.66
N GLN A 93 -2.44 -18.11 -9.53
CA GLN A 93 -1.76 -19.20 -8.82
C GLN A 93 -2.19 -19.26 -7.35
N LEU A 94 -2.35 -18.11 -6.69
CA LEU A 94 -2.81 -18.07 -5.30
C LEU A 94 -4.27 -18.53 -5.18
N ALA A 95 -5.13 -18.16 -6.12
CA ALA A 95 -6.53 -18.57 -6.16
C ALA A 95 -6.69 -20.09 -6.33
N GLU A 96 -5.87 -20.72 -7.17
CA GLU A 96 -5.84 -22.18 -7.32
C GLU A 96 -5.44 -22.88 -6.02
N VAL A 97 -4.38 -22.40 -5.36
CA VAL A 97 -3.93 -22.96 -4.07
C VAL A 97 -5.00 -22.82 -2.99
N PHE A 98 -5.73 -21.70 -2.94
CA PHE A 98 -6.85 -21.54 -2.01
C PHE A 98 -8.04 -22.44 -2.34
N ALA A 99 -8.34 -22.66 -3.63
CA ALA A 99 -9.40 -23.58 -4.04
C ALA A 99 -9.09 -25.02 -3.61
N ASP A 100 -7.83 -25.45 -3.71
CA ASP A 100 -7.39 -26.76 -3.24
C ASP A 100 -7.40 -26.85 -1.71
N LEU A 101 -7.03 -25.77 -1.02
CA LEU A 101 -7.07 -25.70 0.43
C LEU A 101 -8.51 -25.87 0.96
N VAL A 102 -9.50 -25.24 0.33
CA VAL A 102 -10.91 -25.36 0.73
C VAL A 102 -11.46 -26.78 0.53
N LYS A 103 -10.93 -27.53 -0.44
CA LYS A 103 -11.30 -28.93 -0.68
C LYS A 103 -10.59 -29.92 0.25
N ALA A 104 -9.50 -29.50 0.90
CA ALA A 104 -8.73 -30.37 1.77
C ALA A 104 -9.47 -30.72 3.08
N PRO A 105 -9.08 -31.80 3.78
CA PRO A 105 -9.63 -32.13 5.10
C PRO A 105 -9.45 -30.99 6.11
N PRO A 106 -10.38 -30.84 7.09
CA PRO A 106 -10.39 -29.70 8.02
C PRO A 106 -9.13 -29.59 8.89
N GLU A 107 -8.47 -30.72 9.17
CA GLU A 107 -7.19 -30.78 9.87
C GLU A 107 -6.05 -30.16 9.06
N THR A 108 -6.03 -30.42 7.75
CA THR A 108 -5.06 -29.88 6.80
C THR A 108 -5.27 -28.38 6.62
N GLN A 109 -6.53 -27.94 6.51
CA GLN A 109 -6.90 -26.52 6.47
C GLN A 109 -6.36 -25.76 7.68
N SER A 110 -6.62 -26.30 8.88
CA SER A 110 -6.19 -25.70 10.15
C SER A 110 -4.67 -25.60 10.26
N ARG A 111 -3.93 -26.62 9.82
CA ARG A 111 -2.46 -26.62 9.82
C ARG A 111 -1.89 -25.60 8.83
N ALA A 112 -2.43 -25.57 7.61
CA ALA A 112 -2.01 -24.63 6.57
C ALA A 112 -2.27 -23.17 6.99
N LEU A 113 -3.45 -22.88 7.55
CA LEU A 113 -3.79 -21.55 8.06
C LEU A 113 -2.88 -21.13 9.23
N LYS A 114 -2.55 -22.05 10.16
CA LYS A 114 -1.59 -21.78 11.24
C LYS A 114 -0.20 -21.45 10.71
N LEU A 115 0.27 -22.20 9.71
CA LEU A 115 1.55 -21.95 9.02
C LEU A 115 1.54 -20.60 8.31
N LEU A 116 0.47 -20.27 7.58
CA LEU A 116 0.34 -19.02 6.85
C LEU A 116 0.32 -17.82 7.83
N HIS A 117 -0.45 -17.91 8.91
CA HIS A 117 -0.49 -16.89 9.96
C HIS A 117 0.90 -16.70 10.60
N LYS A 118 1.62 -17.80 10.90
CA LYS A 118 2.99 -17.74 11.44
C LYS A 118 3.97 -17.06 10.49
N THR A 119 3.84 -17.33 9.19
CA THR A 119 4.78 -16.82 8.16
C THR A 119 4.49 -15.35 7.82
N VAL A 120 3.22 -14.96 7.74
CA VAL A 120 2.80 -13.59 7.37
C VAL A 120 2.94 -12.61 8.53
N TYR A 121 2.57 -13.01 9.74
CA TYR A 121 2.55 -12.11 10.90
C TYR A 121 3.75 -12.26 11.85
N GLY A 122 4.60 -13.27 11.63
CA GLY A 122 5.76 -13.53 12.49
C GLY A 122 5.35 -14.04 13.88
N GLN A 123 6.22 -14.85 14.48
CA GLN A 123 6.00 -15.49 15.77
C GLN A 123 6.04 -14.47 16.92
N VAL A 124 4.89 -13.99 17.40
CA VAL A 124 4.81 -13.29 18.68
C VAL A 124 5.07 -14.32 19.80
N GLY A 125 6.29 -14.30 20.33
CA GLY A 125 6.62 -14.67 21.71
C GLY A 125 6.29 -16.11 22.15
N GLY A 126 7.20 -17.04 21.88
CA GLY A 126 7.14 -18.39 22.44
C GLY A 126 8.51 -19.05 22.52
N ARG A 127 9.51 -18.34 23.03
CA ARG A 127 10.85 -18.87 23.30
C ARG A 127 11.19 -18.69 24.78
N SER A 128 10.35 -19.21 25.67
CA SER A 128 10.80 -19.55 27.03
C SER A 128 11.56 -20.87 26.94
N ARG A 129 12.83 -20.73 26.59
CA ARG A 129 13.81 -21.81 26.54
C ARG A 129 14.22 -22.14 27.98
N GLU A 130 13.85 -23.35 28.36
CA GLU A 130 14.59 -24.29 29.21
C GLU A 130 14.92 -23.87 30.66
N MET A 131 14.32 -24.67 31.55
CA MET A 131 14.66 -24.81 32.95
C MET A 131 16.18 -24.98 33.15
N SER A 132 16.80 -24.09 33.92
CA SER A 132 18.11 -24.33 34.53
C SER A 132 17.92 -24.49 36.03
N THR A 133 17.45 -25.67 36.44
CA THR A 133 17.67 -26.19 37.78
C THR A 133 19.16 -26.52 37.92
N LYS A 134 19.93 -25.65 38.57
CA LYS A 134 21.19 -26.08 39.22
C LYS A 134 21.32 -25.43 40.59
N GLN A 135 21.35 -26.32 41.58
CA GLN A 135 21.70 -26.17 42.98
C GLN A 135 23.08 -25.54 43.24
N SER A 136 23.27 -25.19 44.51
CA SER A 136 24.54 -25.09 45.28
C SER A 136 25.27 -23.75 45.16
N SER A 137 25.71 -23.11 46.24
CA SER A 137 26.00 -23.56 47.63
C SER A 137 25.74 -22.44 48.63
#